data_AF-A0A954UBB4-F1
#
_entry.id   AF-A0A954UBB4-F1
#
_cell.length_a   1.000
_cell.length_b   1.000
_cell.length_c   1.000
_cell.angle_alpha   90.00
_cell.angle_beta   90.00
_cell.angle_gamma   90.00
#
_symmetry.space_group_name_H-M   'P 1'
#
loop_
_entity.id
_entity.type
_entity.pdbx_description
1 polymer ?
#
loop_
_entity_poly.entity_id
_entity_poly.type
_entity_poly.pdbx_seq_one_letter_code
_entity_poly.pdbx_strand_id
1 'polypeptide(L)'
;MQRKRDKRWTLQMQRITPTQLEDWRIRRVDYLERITVGRLGAINRILRLMALHAHDLNLLPSQTSYRKWGKNGKGIKLRFSKSGEPKLEAAWSRHYVSPKFKQSKKTTTLRSSRASL
;
A
#
# COMPACT_ATOMS: atom_id res chain seq x y z
N MET A 1 2.53 -1.63 12.21
CA MET A 1 1.58 -0.63 11.64
C MET A 1 0.98 -1.00 10.27
N GLN A 2 1.61 -1.86 9.45
CA GLN A 2 1.09 -2.25 8.12
C GLN A 2 0.08 -3.42 8.15
N ARG A 3 0.24 -4.41 9.07
CA ARG A 3 -0.65 -5.60 9.16
C ARG A 3 -2.16 -5.30 9.29
N LYS A 4 -2.55 -4.25 10.04
CA LYS A 4 -3.98 -3.92 10.23
C LYS A 4 -4.59 -3.12 9.07
N ARG A 5 -3.79 -2.26 8.41
CA ARG A 5 -4.26 -1.43 7.30
C ARG A 5 -4.44 -2.24 6.02
N ASP A 6 -3.54 -3.18 5.78
CA ASP A 6 -3.54 -3.97 4.55
C ASP A 6 -4.63 -5.02 4.48
N LYS A 7 -4.99 -5.61 5.63
CA LYS A 7 -6.15 -6.49 5.70
C LYS A 7 -7.41 -5.75 5.28
N ARG A 8 -7.57 -4.46 5.62
CA ARG A 8 -8.83 -3.75 5.40
C ARG A 8 -9.08 -3.38 3.93
N TRP A 9 -8.08 -2.88 3.20
CA TRP A 9 -8.32 -2.40 1.82
C TRP A 9 -8.34 -3.52 0.77
N THR A 10 -7.49 -4.55 0.90
CA THR A 10 -7.44 -5.64 -0.09
C THR A 10 -8.61 -6.61 0.07
N LEU A 11 -9.08 -6.84 1.32
CA LEU A 11 -10.26 -7.68 1.58
C LEU A 11 -11.57 -7.00 1.17
N GLN A 12 -11.65 -5.67 1.25
CA GLN A 12 -12.85 -4.92 0.89
C GLN A 12 -13.16 -4.98 -0.62
N MET A 13 -12.13 -5.24 -1.44
CA MET A 13 -12.27 -5.49 -2.87
C MET A 13 -12.73 -6.92 -3.19
N GLN A 14 -12.90 -7.79 -2.18
CA GLN A 14 -13.32 -9.21 -2.26
C GLN A 14 -12.59 -10.08 -3.29
N ARG A 15 -11.43 -9.65 -3.78
CA ARG A 15 -10.73 -10.29 -4.90
C ARG A 15 -9.56 -11.18 -4.52
N ILE A 16 -9.18 -11.17 -3.25
CA ILE A 16 -8.05 -11.91 -2.70
C ILE A 16 -8.41 -12.37 -1.28
N THR A 17 -8.15 -13.63 -0.96
CA THR A 17 -8.38 -14.16 0.39
C THR A 17 -7.26 -13.72 1.35
N PRO A 18 -7.50 -13.70 2.68
CA PRO A 18 -6.45 -13.40 3.66
C PRO A 18 -5.22 -14.31 3.49
N THR A 19 -5.44 -15.60 3.21
CA THR A 19 -4.39 -16.59 3.00
C THR A 19 -3.54 -16.27 1.78
N GLN A 20 -4.18 -15.96 0.64
CA GLN A 20 -3.47 -15.55 -0.58
C GLN A 20 -2.63 -14.29 -0.37
N LEU A 21 -3.16 -13.33 0.39
CA LEU A 21 -2.40 -12.12 0.74
C LEU A 21 -1.18 -12.47 1.61
N GLU A 22 -1.33 -13.35 2.58
CA GLU A 22 -0.22 -13.81 3.43
C GLU A 22 0.84 -14.56 2.62
N ASP A 23 0.44 -15.46 1.72
CA ASP A 23 1.35 -16.18 0.83
C ASP A 23 2.16 -15.21 -0.05
N TRP A 24 1.52 -14.18 -0.61
CA TRP A 24 2.24 -13.12 -1.32
C TRP A 24 3.19 -12.33 -0.40
N ARG A 25 2.79 -12.04 0.85
CA ARG A 25 3.62 -11.32 1.82
C ARG A 25 4.87 -12.04 2.25
N ILE A 26 4.83 -13.37 2.29
CA ILE A 26 6.01 -14.20 2.56
C ILE A 26 6.74 -14.60 1.27
N ARG A 27 6.28 -14.10 0.11
CA ARG A 27 6.85 -14.33 -1.22
C ARG A 27 6.78 -15.81 -1.66
N ARG A 28 5.68 -16.50 -1.32
CA ARG A 28 5.30 -17.77 -1.96
C ARG A 28 4.67 -17.54 -3.34
N VAL A 29 4.09 -16.36 -3.54
CA VAL A 29 3.56 -15.90 -4.83
C VAL A 29 4.45 -14.77 -5.34
N ASP A 30 4.88 -14.85 -6.59
CA ASP A 30 5.82 -13.90 -7.19
C ASP A 30 5.23 -12.50 -7.40
N TYR A 31 3.96 -12.43 -7.80
CA TYR A 31 3.23 -11.20 -8.06
C TYR A 31 1.75 -11.35 -7.71
N LEU A 32 1.17 -10.30 -7.11
CA LEU A 32 -0.20 -10.32 -6.58
C LEU A 32 -1.27 -10.54 -7.65
N GLU A 33 -1.02 -10.04 -8.87
CA GLU A 33 -1.88 -10.21 -10.04
C GLU A 33 -2.19 -11.70 -10.32
N ARG A 34 -1.24 -12.62 -10.05
CA ARG A 34 -1.41 -14.06 -10.29
C ARG A 34 -2.59 -14.67 -9.53
N ILE A 35 -2.84 -14.17 -8.33
CA ILE A 35 -3.83 -14.72 -7.38
C ILE A 35 -5.06 -13.83 -7.26
N THR A 36 -5.08 -12.68 -7.94
CA THR A 36 -6.21 -11.75 -7.93
C THR A 36 -7.28 -12.25 -8.88
N VAL A 37 -8.52 -12.39 -8.41
CA VAL A 37 -9.63 -12.89 -9.23
C VAL A 37 -10.07 -11.84 -10.27
N GLY A 38 -9.88 -12.12 -11.56
CA GLY A 38 -10.40 -11.34 -12.68
C GLY A 38 -9.39 -11.03 -13.78
N ARG A 39 -9.86 -10.48 -14.90
CA ARG A 39 -8.98 -10.05 -16.01
C ARG A 39 -8.16 -8.83 -15.59
N LEU A 40 -6.88 -8.78 -15.98
CA LEU A 40 -5.96 -7.65 -15.71
C LEU A 40 -6.58 -6.30 -16.09
N GLY A 41 -7.25 -6.22 -17.25
CA GLY A 41 -7.93 -5.00 -17.70
C GLY A 41 -9.00 -4.49 -16.73
N ALA A 42 -9.71 -5.38 -16.04
CA ALA A 42 -10.71 -5.01 -15.05
C ALA A 42 -10.06 -4.41 -13.80
N ILE A 43 -8.91 -4.95 -13.38
CA ILE A 43 -8.16 -4.41 -12.23
C ILE A 43 -7.61 -3.02 -12.56
N ASN A 44 -6.99 -2.86 -13.74
CA ASN A 44 -6.48 -1.57 -14.19
C ASN A 44 -7.59 -0.52 -14.31
N ARG A 45 -8.79 -0.92 -14.77
CA ARG A 45 -9.97 -0.04 -14.78
C ARG A 45 -10.35 0.41 -13.38
N ILE A 46 -10.38 -0.49 -12.41
CA ILE A 46 -10.73 -0.14 -11.03
C ILE A 46 -9.68 0.78 -10.40
N LEU A 47 -8.38 0.52 -10.59
CA LEU A 47 -7.32 1.40 -10.08
C LEU A 47 -7.47 2.83 -10.62
N ARG A 48 -7.86 2.98 -11.90
CA ARG A 48 -8.16 4.29 -12.51
C ARG A 48 -9.40 4.93 -11.90
N LEU A 49 -10.50 4.19 -11.75
CA LEU A 49 -11.73 4.71 -11.13
C LEU A 49 -11.50 5.16 -9.69
N MET A 50 -10.70 4.41 -8.91
CA MET A 50 -10.31 4.81 -7.56
C MET A 50 -9.52 6.12 -7.56
N ALA A 51 -8.64 6.32 -8.54
CA ALA A 51 -7.86 7.55 -8.65
C ALA A 51 -8.74 8.76 -8.98
N LEU A 52 -9.69 8.60 -9.90
CA LEU A 52 -10.66 9.64 -10.24
C LEU A 52 -11.53 9.98 -9.04
N HIS A 53 -12.11 8.97 -8.40
CA HIS A 53 -12.97 9.20 -7.23
C HIS A 53 -12.23 9.85 -6.06
N ALA A 54 -10.97 9.46 -5.82
CA ALA A 54 -10.15 10.07 -4.80
C ALA A 54 -9.79 11.53 -5.12
N HIS A 55 -9.59 11.84 -6.40
CA HIS A 55 -9.40 13.20 -6.87
C HIS A 55 -10.66 14.05 -6.61
N ASP A 56 -11.85 13.55 -6.96
CA ASP A 56 -13.11 14.25 -6.74
C ASP A 56 -13.38 14.52 -5.25
N LEU A 57 -12.94 13.60 -4.38
CA LEU A 57 -12.99 13.74 -2.92
C LEU A 57 -11.84 14.57 -2.32
N ASN A 58 -10.98 15.18 -3.14
CA ASN A 58 -9.80 15.93 -2.71
C ASN A 58 -8.88 15.16 -1.74
N LEU A 59 -8.74 13.85 -1.95
CA LEU A 59 -7.84 13.01 -1.16
C LEU A 59 -6.41 13.09 -1.70
N LEU A 60 -5.44 13.03 -0.77
CA LEU A 60 -4.03 13.07 -1.15
C LEU A 60 -3.52 11.67 -1.47
N PRO A 61 -2.82 11.46 -2.60
CA PRO A 61 -2.17 10.19 -2.88
C PRO A 61 -1.00 9.97 -1.93
N SER A 62 -0.86 8.73 -1.48
CA SER A 62 0.23 8.26 -0.62
C SER A 62 0.69 6.89 -1.10
N GLN A 63 2.00 6.66 -1.11
CA GLN A 63 2.58 5.41 -1.59
C GLN A 63 2.95 4.51 -0.42
N THR A 64 2.63 3.22 -0.54
CA THR A 64 3.06 2.21 0.43
C THR A 64 4.15 1.33 -0.18
N SER A 65 5.32 1.29 0.45
CA SER A 65 6.35 0.31 0.06
C SER A 65 6.00 -1.06 0.64
N TYR A 66 5.67 -2.01 -0.23
CA TYR A 66 5.45 -3.41 0.14
C TYR A 66 6.76 -4.20 0.11
N ARG A 67 7.13 -4.74 1.26
CA ARG A 67 8.34 -5.57 1.46
C ARG A 67 7.94 -6.91 2.04
N LYS A 68 8.72 -7.94 1.73
CA LYS A 68 8.53 -9.29 2.26
C LYS A 68 8.51 -9.26 3.79
N TRP A 69 7.66 -10.09 4.40
CA TRP A 69 7.63 -10.28 5.85
C TRP A 69 8.66 -11.30 6.33
N GLY A 70 9.09 -11.18 7.59
CA GLY A 70 10.00 -12.12 8.27
C GLY A 70 11.43 -11.59 8.47
N LYS A 71 12.26 -12.39 9.16
CA LYS A 71 13.62 -12.00 9.62
C LYS A 71 14.53 -11.50 8.48
N ASN A 72 14.34 -11.98 7.24
CA ASN A 72 15.16 -11.60 6.08
C ASN A 72 14.37 -10.81 5.00
N GLY A 73 13.22 -10.23 5.36
CA GLY A 73 12.29 -9.62 4.38
C GLY A 73 12.56 -8.15 4.04
N LYS A 74 13.40 -7.44 4.82
CA LYS A 74 13.58 -5.98 4.73
C LYS A 74 14.12 -5.51 3.36
N GLY A 75 14.96 -6.32 2.70
CA GLY A 75 15.54 -5.98 1.39
C GLY A 75 14.66 -6.34 0.19
N ILE A 76 13.68 -7.22 0.35
CA ILE A 76 12.96 -7.83 -0.78
C ILE A 76 11.67 -7.05 -1.04
N LYS A 77 11.63 -6.30 -2.14
CA LYS A 77 10.43 -5.60 -2.62
C LYS A 77 9.47 -6.62 -3.24
N LEU A 78 8.19 -6.52 -2.87
CA LEU A 78 7.14 -7.34 -3.47
C LEU A 78 6.66 -6.68 -4.77
N ARG A 79 6.26 -7.50 -5.74
CA ARG A 79 5.69 -7.05 -7.01
C ARG A 79 4.18 -7.27 -7.04
N PHE A 80 3.48 -6.38 -7.71
CA PHE A 80 2.04 -6.49 -7.92
C PHE A 80 1.71 -7.13 -9.25
N SER A 81 2.46 -6.81 -10.29
CA SER A 81 2.22 -7.26 -11.67
C SER A 81 3.29 -8.20 -12.18
N LYS A 82 2.96 -8.97 -13.23
CA LYS A 82 3.94 -9.79 -13.94
C LYS A 82 4.99 -8.95 -14.67
N SER A 83 4.58 -7.83 -15.26
CA SER A 83 5.48 -6.93 -16.01
C SER A 83 6.42 -6.14 -15.12
N GLY A 84 6.01 -5.83 -13.89
CA GLY A 84 6.78 -5.00 -12.97
C GLY A 84 6.91 -3.54 -13.44
N GLU A 85 6.03 -3.08 -14.32
CA GLU A 85 6.09 -1.72 -14.87
C GLU A 85 5.95 -0.68 -13.74
N PRO A 86 6.89 0.30 -13.60
CA PRO A 86 6.90 1.22 -12.47
C PRO A 86 5.59 1.99 -12.26
N LYS A 87 4.93 2.42 -13.36
CA LYS A 87 3.66 3.15 -13.29
C LYS A 87 2.53 2.27 -12.77
N LEU A 88 2.49 1.01 -13.22
CA LEU A 88 1.51 0.02 -12.79
C LEU A 88 1.73 -0.33 -11.32
N GLU A 89 2.96 -0.68 -10.93
CA GLU A 89 3.32 -0.97 -9.54
C GLU A 89 2.95 0.20 -8.61
N ALA A 90 3.20 1.44 -9.04
CA ALA A 90 2.84 2.64 -8.28
C ALA A 90 1.33 2.90 -8.22
N ALA A 91 0.52 2.37 -9.14
CA ALA A 91 -0.94 2.43 -9.07
C ALA A 91 -1.47 1.41 -8.05
N TRP A 92 -0.91 0.20 -8.05
CA TRP A 92 -1.26 -0.85 -7.08
C TRP A 92 -0.88 -0.52 -5.64
N SER A 93 0.26 0.15 -5.42
CA SER A 93 0.73 0.53 -4.08
C SER A 93 0.15 1.85 -3.55
N ARG A 94 -0.70 2.51 -4.34
CA ARG A 94 -1.27 3.81 -4.00
C ARG A 94 -2.47 3.64 -3.09
N HIS A 95 -2.50 4.45 -2.05
CA HIS A 95 -3.68 4.68 -1.24
C HIS A 95 -3.94 6.18 -1.12
N TYR A 96 -5.16 6.53 -0.74
CA TYR A 96 -5.58 7.92 -0.63
C TYR A 96 -5.89 8.25 0.82
N VAL A 97 -5.40 9.40 1.28
CA VAL A 97 -5.57 9.86 2.67
C VAL A 97 -6.28 11.20 2.67
N SER A 98 -7.23 11.37 3.59
CA SER A 98 -7.91 12.66 3.74
C SER A 98 -6.96 13.69 4.37
N PRO A 99 -6.89 14.93 3.84
CA PRO A 99 -6.07 16.01 4.40
C PRO A 99 -6.38 16.30 5.88
N LYS A 100 -7.64 16.07 6.31
CA LYS A 100 -8.13 16.37 7.67
C LYS A 100 -7.40 15.58 8.77
N PHE A 101 -6.71 14.49 8.44
CA PHE A 101 -5.99 13.66 9.41
C PHE A 101 -4.47 13.90 9.47
N LYS A 102 -3.92 14.85 8.69
CA LYS A 102 -2.45 15.13 8.67
C LYS A 102 -1.94 16.01 9.82
N GLN A 103 -2.80 16.55 10.69
CA GLN A 103 -2.38 17.54 11.69
C GLN A 103 -1.80 16.98 13.01
N SER A 104 -1.75 15.66 13.22
CA SER A 104 -1.38 15.10 14.55
C SER A 104 0.13 14.84 14.79
N LYS A 105 1.04 15.10 13.85
CA LYS A 105 2.46 14.67 13.97
C LYS A 105 3.54 15.75 13.84
N LYS A 106 3.27 16.97 14.30
CA LYS A 106 4.30 18.02 14.38
C LYS A 106 4.35 18.69 15.76
N THR A 107 4.48 17.91 16.84
CA THR A 107 4.89 18.46 18.14
C THR A 107 5.72 17.39 18.85
N THR A 108 6.87 17.78 19.38
CA THR A 108 7.87 16.97 20.14
C THR A 108 9.17 16.65 19.36
N THR A 109 9.87 17.68 18.88
CA THR A 109 11.34 17.69 18.86
C THR A 109 11.81 19.15 18.90
N LEU A 110 11.66 19.83 20.04
CA LEU A 110 12.33 21.11 20.32
C LEU A 110 12.24 21.43 21.82
N ARG A 111 12.81 20.56 22.65
CA ARG A 111 13.20 20.90 24.03
C ARG A 111 14.27 19.95 24.56
N SER A 112 15.48 20.06 24.01
CA SER A 112 16.69 19.57 24.66
C SER A 112 17.88 20.41 24.20
N SER A 113 17.91 21.67 24.63
CA SER A 113 19.08 22.55 24.51
C SER A 113 18.98 23.65 25.58
N ARG A 114 19.12 23.27 26.85
CA ARG A 114 19.59 24.15 27.93
C ARG A 114 19.89 23.31 29.18
N ALA A 115 21.10 22.76 29.19
CA ALA A 115 21.77 22.29 30.40
C ALA A 115 23.28 22.46 30.14
N SER A 116 23.79 23.66 30.44
CA SER A 116 25.20 23.97 30.66
C SER A 116 25.27 25.44 31.09
N LEU A 117 25.31 25.65 32.40
CA LEU A 117 26.12 26.63 33.13
C LEU A 117 25.94 26.34 34.62
#